data_AF-A0A2T0XUD9-F1
#
_entry.id   AF-A0A2T0XUD9-F1
#
_cell.length_a   1.000
_cell.length_b   1.000
_cell.length_c   1.000
_cell.angle_alpha   90.00
_cell.angle_beta   90.00
_cell.angle_gamma   90.00
#
_symmetry.space_group_name_H-M   'P 1'
#
loop_
_entity.id
_entity.type
_entity.pdbx_description
1 polymer ?
#
loop_
_entity_poly.entity_id
_entity_poly.type
_entity_poly.pdbx_seq_one_letter_code
_entity_poly.pdbx_strand_id
1 'polypeptide(L)'
;MIQHVTGVVSWLCDAGRRVVTAIVANVAVCAGVFAVLEGVDYFEGLYWAVTTATTAGYGDLSPATTAGRVTAMWLMVSSVALVAVATARLAARLVQDPHLFSHEEQEELKDDVDDVRDMLVRVCEKLDVPVPQSVEEYDRPTLETDR
;
A
#
# COMPACT_ATOMS: atom_id res chain seq x y z
N MET A 1 7.08 19.49 -23.62
CA MET A 1 7.50 18.95 -22.30
C MET A 1 6.50 19.28 -21.20
N ILE A 2 6.07 20.54 -21.02
CA ILE A 2 5.13 20.97 -19.96
C ILE A 2 3.72 20.34 -20.10
N GLN A 3 3.23 20.07 -21.33
CA GLN A 3 1.89 19.50 -21.54
C GLN A 3 1.76 18.01 -21.19
N HIS A 4 2.84 17.22 -21.27
CA HIS A 4 2.82 15.81 -20.84
C HIS A 4 2.80 15.68 -19.31
N VAL A 5 3.51 16.58 -18.61
CA VAL A 5 3.61 16.59 -17.15
C VAL A 5 2.27 16.98 -16.52
N THR A 6 1.57 17.99 -17.07
CA THR A 6 0.22 18.35 -16.60
C THR A 6 -0.80 17.24 -16.81
N GLY A 7 -0.71 16.49 -17.91
CA GLY A 7 -1.62 15.37 -18.19
C GLY A 7 -1.42 14.18 -17.26
N VAL A 8 -0.16 13.85 -16.91
CA VAL A 8 0.17 12.77 -15.96
C VAL A 8 -0.20 13.15 -14.54
N VAL A 9 0.04 14.41 -14.12
CA VAL A 9 -0.35 14.91 -12.79
C VAL A 9 -1.87 15.01 -12.64
N SER A 10 -2.59 15.48 -13.68
CA SER A 10 -4.05 15.47 -13.66
C SER A 10 -4.59 14.05 -13.70
N TRP A 11 -4.00 13.14 -14.47
CA TRP A 11 -4.41 11.73 -14.50
C TRP A 11 -4.11 10.99 -13.19
N LEU A 12 -2.99 11.28 -12.51
CA LEU A 12 -2.63 10.74 -11.19
C LEU A 12 -3.50 11.32 -10.06
N CYS A 13 -3.84 12.61 -10.11
CA CYS A 13 -4.83 13.22 -9.19
C CYS A 13 -6.25 12.70 -9.48
N ASP A 14 -6.60 12.55 -10.74
CA ASP A 14 -7.86 11.97 -11.17
C ASP A 14 -7.99 10.51 -10.78
N ALA A 15 -6.90 9.74 -10.75
CA ALA A 15 -6.95 8.33 -10.41
C ALA A 15 -7.54 8.08 -9.02
N GLY A 16 -7.24 8.96 -8.05
CA GLY A 16 -7.86 8.91 -6.72
C GLY A 16 -9.33 9.31 -6.76
N ARG A 17 -9.63 10.45 -7.40
CA ARG A 17 -11.01 10.93 -7.59
C ARG A 17 -11.90 9.89 -8.27
N ARG A 18 -11.38 9.19 -9.29
CA ARG A 18 -12.07 8.14 -10.04
C ARG A 18 -12.46 6.94 -9.18
N VAL A 19 -11.62 6.53 -8.23
CA VAL A 19 -11.98 5.44 -7.30
C VAL A 19 -13.08 5.87 -6.35
N VAL A 20 -12.97 7.06 -5.77
CA VAL A 20 -13.99 7.57 -4.87
C VAL A 20 -15.32 7.72 -5.59
N THR A 21 -15.32 8.27 -6.82
CA THR A 21 -16.54 8.34 -7.63
C THR A 21 -17.07 6.96 -8.00
N ALA A 22 -16.21 5.96 -8.23
CA ALA A 22 -16.63 4.60 -8.53
C ALA A 22 -17.28 3.92 -7.30
N ILE A 23 -16.77 4.15 -6.08
CA ILE A 23 -17.38 3.66 -4.85
C ILE A 23 -18.78 4.27 -4.68
N VAL A 24 -18.89 5.59 -4.76
CA VAL A 24 -20.16 6.30 -4.60
C VAL A 24 -21.16 5.88 -5.68
N ALA A 25 -20.73 5.76 -6.93
CA ALA A 25 -21.57 5.30 -8.03
C ALA A 25 -22.03 3.85 -7.84
N ASN A 26 -21.14 2.94 -7.44
CA ASN A 26 -21.48 1.54 -7.18
C ASN A 26 -22.56 1.42 -6.10
N VAL A 27 -22.39 2.15 -4.99
CA VAL A 27 -23.39 2.18 -3.90
C VAL A 27 -24.72 2.77 -4.39
N ALA A 28 -24.70 3.90 -5.10
CA ALA A 28 -25.92 4.55 -5.57
C ALA A 28 -26.68 3.72 -6.63
N VAL A 29 -25.97 3.02 -7.50
CA VAL A 29 -26.56 2.12 -8.51
C VAL A 29 -27.15 0.89 -7.82
N CYS A 30 -26.40 0.22 -6.95
CA CYS A 30 -26.91 -0.93 -6.21
C CYS A 30 -28.11 -0.57 -5.32
N ALA A 31 -28.12 0.62 -4.72
CA ALA A 31 -29.26 1.16 -3.97
C ALA A 31 -30.52 1.25 -4.84
N GLY A 32 -30.40 1.85 -6.03
CA GLY A 32 -31.53 1.96 -6.97
C GLY A 32 -32.00 0.60 -7.50
N VAL A 33 -31.06 -0.28 -7.84
CA VAL A 33 -31.39 -1.65 -8.29
C VAL A 33 -32.11 -2.41 -7.17
N PHE A 34 -31.61 -2.35 -5.94
CA PHE A 34 -32.24 -2.97 -4.79
C PHE A 34 -33.64 -2.40 -4.53
N ALA A 35 -33.79 -1.07 -4.56
CA ALA A 35 -35.08 -0.41 -4.36
C ALA A 35 -36.14 -0.89 -5.37
N VAL A 36 -35.77 -1.00 -6.65
CA VAL A 36 -36.66 -1.51 -7.70
C VAL A 36 -36.98 -3.00 -7.52
N LEU A 37 -36.00 -3.83 -7.14
CA LEU A 37 -36.18 -5.27 -7.03
C LEU A 37 -36.95 -5.70 -5.78
N GLU A 38 -36.79 -4.98 -4.67
CA GLU A 38 -37.44 -5.28 -3.38
C GLU A 38 -38.69 -4.41 -3.14
N GLY A 39 -38.97 -3.44 -4.01
CA GLY A 39 -40.16 -2.59 -3.93
C GLY A 39 -40.15 -1.59 -2.77
N VAL A 40 -38.96 -1.12 -2.38
CA VAL A 40 -38.75 -0.11 -1.32
C VAL A 40 -38.43 1.26 -1.90
N ASP A 41 -38.49 2.31 -1.08
CA ASP A 41 -38.10 3.64 -1.54
C ASP A 41 -36.60 3.71 -1.83
N TYR A 42 -36.19 4.65 -2.70
CA TYR A 42 -34.77 4.85 -3.02
C TYR A 42 -33.92 5.15 -1.78
N PHE A 43 -34.43 5.94 -0.82
CA PHE A 43 -33.69 6.26 0.39
C PHE A 43 -33.50 5.04 1.29
N GLU A 44 -34.48 4.13 1.36
CA GLU A 44 -34.35 2.86 2.08
C GLU A 44 -33.33 1.94 1.39
N GLY A 45 -33.38 1.86 0.06
CA GLY A 45 -32.36 1.13 -0.72
C GLY A 45 -30.96 1.72 -0.56
N LEU A 46 -30.84 3.05 -0.47
CA LEU A 46 -29.56 3.74 -0.23
C LEU A 46 -29.03 3.45 1.17
N TYR A 47 -29.89 3.52 2.19
CA TYR A 47 -29.55 3.14 3.55
C TYR A 47 -29.08 1.68 3.63
N TRP A 48 -29.79 0.75 2.98
CA TRP A 48 -29.38 -0.66 2.90
C TRP A 48 -28.02 -0.83 2.19
N ALA A 49 -27.82 -0.15 1.06
CA ALA A 49 -26.58 -0.27 0.28
C ALA A 49 -25.39 0.29 1.07
N VAL A 50 -25.55 1.42 1.76
CA VAL A 50 -24.51 2.04 2.58
C VAL A 50 -24.16 1.15 3.77
N THR A 51 -25.15 0.66 4.52
CA THR A 51 -24.92 -0.22 5.69
C THR A 51 -24.28 -1.55 5.29
N THR A 52 -24.61 -2.08 4.12
CA THR A 52 -23.98 -3.28 3.56
C THR A 52 -22.55 -3.02 3.09
N ALA A 53 -22.31 -1.96 2.31
CA ALA A 53 -20.99 -1.61 1.79
C ALA A 53 -19.99 -1.24 2.90
N THR A 54 -20.46 -0.64 3.98
CA THR A 54 -19.67 -0.31 5.18
C THR A 54 -19.57 -1.45 6.18
N THR A 55 -20.15 -2.61 5.88
CA THR A 55 -20.19 -3.80 6.75
C THR A 55 -20.88 -3.60 8.11
N ALA A 56 -21.66 -2.52 8.27
CA ALA A 56 -22.45 -2.26 9.48
C ALA A 56 -23.60 -3.27 9.64
N GLY A 57 -24.32 -3.54 8.55
CA GLY A 57 -25.27 -4.66 8.44
C GLY A 57 -26.30 -4.79 9.55
N TYR A 58 -27.07 -3.73 9.86
CA TYR A 58 -28.07 -3.76 10.94
C TYR A 58 -29.14 -4.85 10.79
N GLY A 59 -29.42 -5.28 9.55
CA GLY A 59 -30.29 -6.42 9.27
C GLY A 59 -31.80 -6.10 9.29
N ASP A 60 -32.16 -4.83 9.44
CA ASP A 60 -33.52 -4.31 9.34
C ASP A 60 -34.06 -4.33 7.90
N LEU A 61 -33.20 -4.06 6.92
CA LEU A 61 -33.47 -4.33 5.50
C LEU A 61 -32.56 -5.44 4.97
N SER A 62 -33.12 -6.38 4.22
CA SER A 62 -32.36 -7.46 3.56
C SER A 62 -33.06 -7.95 2.29
N PRO A 63 -32.30 -8.45 1.30
CA PRO A 63 -32.87 -8.93 0.04
C PRO A 63 -33.70 -10.19 0.24
N ALA A 64 -35.01 -10.10 0.01
CA ALA A 64 -35.91 -11.24 0.02
C ALA A 64 -35.93 -11.94 -1.34
N THR A 65 -35.76 -11.20 -2.44
CA THR A 65 -35.80 -11.74 -3.79
C THR A 65 -34.47 -12.36 -4.23
N THR A 66 -34.53 -13.34 -5.14
CA THR A 66 -33.31 -13.94 -5.73
C THR A 66 -32.46 -12.89 -6.44
N ALA A 67 -33.09 -11.96 -7.18
CA ALA A 67 -32.38 -10.90 -7.88
C ALA A 67 -31.75 -9.88 -6.92
N GLY A 68 -32.44 -9.52 -5.84
CA GLY A 68 -31.90 -8.69 -4.76
C GLY A 68 -30.68 -9.34 -4.09
N ARG A 69 -30.71 -10.66 -3.88
CA ARG A 69 -29.56 -11.41 -3.34
C ARG A 69 -28.35 -11.39 -4.29
N VAL A 70 -28.58 -11.51 -5.59
CA VAL A 70 -27.50 -11.36 -6.60
C VAL A 70 -26.90 -9.94 -6.54
N THR A 71 -27.75 -8.92 -6.43
CA THR A 71 -27.30 -7.53 -6.26
C THR A 71 -26.48 -7.35 -4.98
N ALA A 72 -26.90 -7.96 -3.87
CA ALA A 72 -26.18 -7.94 -2.61
C ALA A 72 -24.80 -8.62 -2.71
N MET A 73 -24.72 -9.80 -3.33
CA MET A 73 -23.44 -10.48 -3.57
C MET A 73 -22.48 -9.61 -4.39
N TRP A 74 -22.99 -8.97 -5.45
CA TRP A 74 -22.20 -8.02 -6.24
C TRP A 74 -21.70 -6.84 -5.40
N LEU A 75 -22.60 -6.20 -4.63
CA LEU A 75 -22.28 -5.05 -3.79
C LEU A 75 -21.18 -5.40 -2.76
N MET A 76 -21.28 -6.55 -2.11
CA MET A 76 -20.30 -7.00 -1.11
C MET A 76 -18.90 -7.17 -1.71
N VAL A 77 -18.78 -7.93 -2.82
CA VAL A 77 -17.48 -8.18 -3.46
C VAL A 77 -16.88 -6.90 -4.05
N SER A 78 -17.70 -6.12 -4.78
CA SER A 78 -17.23 -4.89 -5.42
C SER A 78 -16.81 -3.82 -4.40
N SER A 79 -17.55 -3.66 -3.30
CA SER A 79 -17.22 -2.66 -2.27
C SER A 79 -15.89 -2.96 -1.59
N VAL A 80 -15.66 -4.22 -1.19
CA VAL A 80 -14.39 -4.63 -0.56
C VAL A 80 -13.22 -4.42 -1.54
N ALA A 81 -13.37 -4.82 -2.80
CA ALA A 81 -12.34 -4.63 -3.81
C ALA A 81 -12.01 -3.13 -4.05
N LEU A 82 -13.03 -2.28 -4.18
CA LEU A 82 -12.84 -0.84 -4.41
C LEU A 82 -12.18 -0.14 -3.21
N VAL A 83 -12.57 -0.51 -1.98
CA VAL A 83 -11.93 0.01 -0.75
C VAL A 83 -10.48 -0.46 -0.66
N ALA A 84 -10.18 -1.72 -0.96
CA ALA A 84 -8.80 -2.22 -0.99
C ALA A 84 -7.92 -1.44 -1.98
N VAL A 85 -8.45 -1.15 -3.17
CA VAL A 85 -7.76 -0.31 -4.17
C VAL A 85 -7.56 1.11 -3.65
N ALA A 86 -8.56 1.71 -2.99
CA ALA A 86 -8.43 3.04 -2.40
C ALA A 86 -7.32 3.07 -1.34
N THR A 87 -7.30 2.09 -0.43
CA THR A 87 -6.28 1.96 0.62
C THR A 87 -4.89 1.75 0.03
N ALA A 88 -4.73 0.85 -0.95
CA ALA A 88 -3.45 0.63 -1.61
C ALA A 88 -2.91 1.91 -2.27
N ARG A 89 -3.79 2.71 -2.87
CA ARG A 89 -3.40 4.01 -3.45
C ARG A 89 -3.01 5.04 -2.40
N LEU A 90 -3.71 5.09 -1.27
CA LEU A 90 -3.33 5.96 -0.15
C LEU A 90 -1.97 5.53 0.43
N ALA A 91 -1.76 4.23 0.63
CA ALA A 91 -0.49 3.69 1.08
C ALA A 91 0.65 4.05 0.13
N ALA A 92 0.46 3.90 -1.19
CA ALA A 92 1.45 4.28 -2.19
C ALA A 92 1.78 5.79 -2.21
N ARG A 93 0.93 6.66 -1.65
CA ARG A 93 1.21 8.09 -1.47
C ARG A 93 1.94 8.40 -0.17
N LEU A 94 1.80 7.55 0.84
CA LEU A 94 2.40 7.72 2.16
C LEU A 94 3.78 7.05 2.27
N VAL A 95 4.00 5.97 1.50
CA VAL A 95 5.32 5.37 1.37
C VAL A 95 6.24 6.37 0.67
N GLN A 96 7.16 6.94 1.43
CA GLN A 96 8.32 7.68 0.92
C GLN A 96 9.19 6.72 0.09
N ASP A 97 9.69 7.17 -1.05
CA ASP A 97 10.51 6.37 -1.95
C ASP A 97 11.66 5.71 -1.18
N PRO A 98 11.88 4.38 -1.29
CA PRO A 98 13.04 3.72 -0.68
C PRO A 98 14.37 4.17 -1.30
N HIS A 99 14.32 4.96 -2.38
CA HIS A 99 15.44 5.68 -2.99
C HIS A 99 15.54 7.14 -2.52
N LEU A 100 15.03 7.45 -1.32
CA LEU A 100 15.08 8.81 -0.78
C LEU A 100 16.49 9.37 -0.62
N PHE A 101 17.51 8.51 -0.64
CA PHE A 101 18.90 8.92 -0.75
C PHE A 101 19.26 9.09 -2.22
N SER A 102 19.65 10.30 -2.61
CA SER A 102 20.22 10.56 -3.94
C SER A 102 21.32 9.56 -4.25
N HIS A 103 21.54 9.21 -5.52
CA HIS A 103 22.72 8.43 -5.88
C HIS A 103 24.02 9.08 -5.37
N GLU A 104 24.05 10.42 -5.32
CA GLU A 104 25.16 11.17 -4.71
C GLU A 104 25.30 10.89 -3.20
N GLU A 105 24.21 10.85 -2.43
CA GLU A 105 24.26 10.54 -0.99
C GLU A 105 24.63 9.07 -0.74
N GLN A 106 24.22 8.15 -1.63
CA GLN A 106 24.63 6.75 -1.56
C GLN A 106 26.12 6.58 -1.87
N GLU A 107 26.64 7.34 -2.82
CA GLU A 107 28.05 7.32 -3.22
C GLU A 107 28.91 7.96 -2.13
N GLU A 108 28.48 9.09 -1.56
CA GLU A 108 29.12 9.73 -0.40
C GLU A 108 29.15 8.79 0.82
N LEU A 109 28.05 8.12 1.12
CA LEU A 109 27.99 7.15 2.23
C LEU A 109 28.89 5.92 1.98
N LYS A 110 29.03 5.49 0.73
CA LYS A 110 29.91 4.37 0.38
C LYS A 110 31.39 4.77 0.49
N ASP A 111 31.73 5.96 0.03
CA ASP A 111 33.08 6.51 0.13
C ASP A 111 33.48 6.68 1.61
N ASP A 112 32.58 7.20 2.45
CA ASP A 112 32.82 7.30 3.91
C ASP A 112 33.08 5.92 4.56
N VAL A 113 32.33 4.90 4.16
CA VAL A 113 32.53 3.52 4.66
C VAL A 113 33.87 2.95 4.20
N ASP A 114 34.27 3.20 2.95
CA ASP A 114 35.55 2.78 2.40
C ASP A 114 36.72 3.50 3.11
N ASP A 115 36.57 4.79 3.44
CA ASP A 115 37.55 5.55 4.22
C ASP A 115 37.71 5.03 5.64
N VAL A 116 36.60 4.74 6.33
CA VAL A 116 36.63 4.14 7.68
C VAL A 116 37.30 2.77 7.65
N ARG A 117 36.99 1.93 6.64
CA ARG A 117 37.66 0.64 6.44
C ARG A 117 39.17 0.83 6.29
N ASP A 118 39.60 1.75 5.43
CA ASP A 118 41.01 1.97 5.15
C ASP A 118 41.76 2.51 6.38
N MET A 119 41.12 3.35 7.20
CA MET A 119 41.65 3.77 8.49
C MET A 119 41.86 2.59 9.43
N LEU A 120 40.90 1.68 9.52
CA LEU A 120 41.00 0.47 10.35
C LEU A 120 42.12 -0.45 9.87
N VAL A 121 42.24 -0.68 8.56
CA VAL A 121 43.31 -1.48 7.96
C VAL A 121 44.68 -0.92 8.35
N ARG A 122 44.87 0.40 8.27
CA ARG A 122 46.12 1.06 8.69
C ARG A 122 46.42 0.92 10.19
N VAL A 123 45.39 0.95 11.04
CA VAL A 123 45.55 0.74 12.49
C VAL A 123 45.94 -0.70 12.78
N CYS A 124 45.28 -1.67 12.14
CA CYS A 124 45.63 -3.09 12.26
C CYS A 124 47.07 -3.36 11.82
N GLU A 125 47.51 -2.78 10.71
CA GLU A 125 48.89 -2.88 10.22
C GLU A 125 49.90 -2.33 11.23
N LYS A 126 49.62 -1.18 11.85
CA LYS A 126 50.49 -0.61 12.89
C LYS A 126 50.59 -1.46 14.15
N LEU A 127 49.55 -2.24 14.43
CA LEU A 127 49.48 -3.11 15.60
C LEU A 127 49.87 -4.56 15.29
N ASP A 128 50.29 -4.87 14.05
CA ASP A 128 50.59 -6.23 13.55
C ASP A 128 49.42 -7.20 13.76
N VAL A 129 48.18 -6.68 13.65
CA VAL A 129 46.95 -7.47 13.78
C VAL A 129 46.48 -7.91 12.39
N PRO A 130 46.20 -9.21 12.19
CA PRO A 130 45.71 -9.71 10.91
C PRO A 130 44.35 -9.10 10.56
N VAL A 131 44.22 -8.57 9.34
CA VAL A 131 42.98 -8.00 8.80
C VAL A 131 42.11 -9.12 8.24
N PRO A 132 40.85 -9.29 8.69
CA PRO A 132 39.95 -10.31 8.15
C PRO A 132 39.58 -10.03 6.69
N GLN A 133 39.48 -11.07 5.86
CA GLN A 133 39.15 -10.92 4.43
C GLN A 133 37.63 -10.88 4.16
N SER A 134 36.81 -11.18 5.17
CA SER A 134 35.35 -11.15 5.08
C SER A 134 34.70 -10.93 6.44
N VAL A 135 33.45 -10.44 6.45
CA VAL A 135 32.66 -10.27 7.69
C VAL A 135 32.34 -11.63 8.32
N GLU A 136 32.08 -12.68 7.51
CA GLU A 136 31.91 -14.06 8.00
C GLU A 136 33.11 -14.61 8.77
N GLU A 137 34.32 -14.10 8.55
CA GLU A 137 35.52 -14.55 9.27
C GLU A 137 35.56 -14.05 10.72
N TYR A 138 34.91 -12.91 11.02
CA TYR A 138 34.85 -12.30 12.34
C TYR A 138 33.86 -13.00 13.28
N ASP A 139 32.75 -13.51 12.76
CA ASP A 139 31.67 -14.15 13.54
C ASP A 139 32.00 -15.62 13.91
N ARG A 140 33.18 -16.11 13.52
CA ARG A 140 33.65 -17.43 13.94
C ARG A 140 34.04 -17.33 15.41
N PRO A 141 33.41 -18.09 16.33
CA PRO A 141 33.81 -18.08 17.72
C PRO A 141 35.29 -18.41 17.79
N THR A 142 36.10 -17.55 18.41
CA THR A 142 37.51 -17.81 18.68
C THR A 142 37.58 -18.96 19.67
N LEU A 143 37.50 -20.19 19.15
CA LEU A 143 37.68 -21.39 19.92
C LEU A 143 39.12 -21.36 20.45
N GLU A 144 39.18 -21.10 21.76
CA GLU A 144 40.25 -21.39 22.71
C GLU A 144 41.56 -21.87 22.06
N THR A 145 42.55 -20.98 22.10
CA THR A 145 43.93 -21.41 22.14
C THR A 145 44.19 -22.15 23.46
N ASP A 146 44.91 -23.26 23.35
CA ASP A 146 45.73 -23.90 24.39
C ASP A 146 45.05 -24.73 25.51
N ARG A 147 44.93 -26.04 25.24
CA ARG A 147 45.34 -27.11 26.17
C ARG A 147 46.04 -28.24 25.43
#